data_AF-A0A7V3BIB9-F1
#
_entry.id   AF-A0A7V3BIB9-F1
#
_cell.length_a   1.000
_cell.length_b   1.000
_cell.length_c   1.000
_cell.angle_alpha   90.00
_cell.angle_beta   90.00
_cell.angle_gamma   90.00
#
_symmetry.space_group_name_H-M   'P 1'
#
loop_
_entity.id
_entity.type
_entity.pdbx_description
1 polymer ?
#
loop_
_entity_poly.entity_id
_entity_poly.type
_entity_poly.pdbx_seq_one_letter_code
_entity_poly.pdbx_strand_id
1 'polypeptide(L)' 'MALEVIAQVRRVHPEVALREVDLVAHPEVAVKYGVRSTPAIAINGELAWQGVPSAQALRERLEVSLRRREET' A
#
# COMPACT_ATOMS: atom_id res chain seq x y z
N MET A 1 10.53 -9.49 -4.44
CA MET A 1 9.19 -9.92 -3.92
C MET A 1 8.40 -8.71 -3.42
N ALA A 2 7.07 -8.75 -3.31
CA ALA A 2 6.25 -7.58 -2.88
C ALA A 2 6.67 -6.99 -1.52
N LEU A 3 6.97 -7.87 -0.55
CA LEU A 3 7.38 -7.48 0.79
C LEU A 3 8.72 -6.72 0.83
N GLU A 4 9.61 -7.00 -0.12
CA GLU A 4 10.92 -6.37 -0.22
C GLU A 4 10.80 -4.89 -0.62
N VAL A 5 9.92 -4.63 -1.60
CA VAL A 5 9.60 -3.27 -2.07
C VAL A 5 9.02 -2.44 -0.91
N ILE A 6 8.10 -3.02 -0.15
CA ILE A 6 7.48 -2.38 1.01
C ILE A 6 8.53 -2.11 2.12
N ALA A 7 9.43 -3.06 2.37
CA ALA A 7 10.49 -2.91 3.36
C ALA A 7 11.47 -1.78 3.01
N GLN A 8 11.81 -1.61 1.72
CA GLN A 8 12.64 -0.49 1.27
C GLN A 8 11.98 0.85 1.52
N VAL A 9 10.68 0.98 1.20
CA VAL A 9 9.94 2.23 1.40
C VAL A 9 9.81 2.58 2.88
N ARG A 10 9.59 1.60 3.76
CA ARG A 10 9.50 1.84 5.22
C ARG A 10 10.81 2.31 5.86
N ARG A 11 11.97 2.00 5.27
CA ARG A 11 13.25 2.56 5.72
C ARG A 11 13.34 4.07 5.51
N VAL A 12 12.69 4.56 4.45
CA VAL A 12 12.67 5.98 4.10
C VAL A 12 11.55 6.73 4.81
N HIS A 13 10.40 6.06 4.99
CA HIS A 13 9.21 6.61 5.65
C HIS A 13 8.80 5.74 6.86
N PRO A 14 9.54 5.82 7.99
CA PRO A 14 9.22 5.05 9.19
C PRO A 14 7.87 5.44 9.84
N GLU A 15 7.36 6.64 9.57
CA GLU A 15 6.07 7.15 10.03
C GLU A 15 4.86 6.44 9.39
N VAL A 16 5.07 5.69 8.31
CA VAL A 16 3.99 5.02 7.58
C VAL A 16 3.63 3.69 8.23
N ALA A 17 2.41 3.62 8.74
CA ALA A 17 1.85 2.38 9.28
C ALA A 17 1.64 1.34 8.16
N LEU A 18 2.13 0.11 8.38
CA LEU A 18 1.92 -1.02 7.49
C LEU A 18 1.01 -2.05 8.16
N ARG A 19 0.03 -2.54 7.41
CA ARG A 19 -0.81 -3.68 7.80
C ARG A 19 -0.84 -4.68 6.66
N GLU A 20 -0.27 -5.86 6.90
CA GLU A 20 -0.43 -7.01 6.02
C GLU A 20 -1.78 -7.68 6.30
N VAL A 21 -2.45 -8.12 5.23
CA VAL A 21 -3.77 -8.76 5.33
C VAL A 21 -3.80 -9.99 4.45
N ASP A 22 -4.11 -11.13 5.05
CA ASP A 22 -4.46 -12.34 4.34
C ASP A 22 -5.93 -12.28 3.92
N LEU A 23 -6.19 -12.26 2.60
CA LEU A 23 -7.55 -12.22 2.07
C LEU A 23 -8.28 -13.56 2.16
N VAL A 24 -7.57 -14.66 2.40
CA VAL A 24 -8.20 -15.96 2.69
C VAL A 24 -8.84 -15.92 4.07
N ALA A 25 -8.16 -15.32 5.06
CA ALA A 25 -8.68 -15.13 6.41
C ALA A 25 -9.68 -13.95 6.50
N HIS A 26 -9.49 -12.91 5.69
CA HIS A 26 -10.27 -11.67 5.70
C HIS A 26 -10.82 -11.28 4.32
N PRO A 27 -11.71 -12.09 3.73
CA PRO A 27 -12.24 -11.86 2.38
C PRO A 27 -13.02 -10.54 2.25
N GLU A 28 -13.61 -10.04 3.34
CA GLU A 28 -14.32 -8.77 3.41
C GLU A 28 -13.42 -7.57 3.06
N VAL A 29 -12.11 -7.69 3.30
CA VAL A 29 -11.14 -6.64 2.99
C VAL A 29 -10.98 -6.49 1.48
N ALA A 30 -11.06 -7.59 0.73
CA ALA A 30 -11.00 -7.56 -0.73
C ALA A 30 -12.17 -6.74 -1.30
N VAL A 31 -13.38 -6.98 -0.77
CA VAL A 31 -14.59 -6.23 -1.16
C VAL A 31 -14.47 -4.76 -0.75
N LYS A 32 -14.08 -4.49 0.50
CA LYS A 32 -13.95 -3.13 1.05
C LYS A 32 -13.04 -2.23 0.21
N TYR A 33 -11.93 -2.78 -0.28
CA TYR A 33 -10.94 -2.02 -1.05
C TYR A 33 -11.01 -2.31 -2.55
N GLY A 34 -11.97 -3.09 -3.04
CA GLY A 34 -12.10 -3.42 -4.46
C GLY A 34 -10.93 -4.23 -5.04
N VAL A 35 -10.25 -5.03 -4.20
CA VAL A 35 -9.14 -5.90 -4.63
C VAL A 35 -9.69 -7.07 -5.42
N ARG A 36 -9.23 -7.26 -6.65
CA ARG A 36 -9.64 -8.39 -7.52
C ARG A 36 -8.59 -9.49 -7.63
N SER A 37 -7.33 -9.15 -7.37
CA SER A 37 -6.21 -10.08 -7.42
C SER A 37 -5.14 -9.70 -6.40
N THR A 38 -4.42 -10.71 -5.89
CA THR A 38 -3.27 -10.52 -5.01
C THR A 38 -1.97 -10.74 -5.78
N PRO A 39 -0.87 -10.06 -5.40
CA PRO A 39 -0.78 -9.04 -4.35
C PRO A 39 -1.43 -7.71 -4.76
N ALA A 40 -1.87 -6.92 -3.78
CA ALA A 40 -2.43 -5.59 -4.00
C ALA A 40 -2.01 -4.65 -2.86
N ILE A 41 -1.98 -3.34 -3.12
CA ILE A 41 -1.57 -2.32 -2.16
C ILE A 41 -2.65 -1.25 -2.09
N ALA A 42 -3.17 -1.03 -0.88
CA ALA A 42 -4.04 0.10 -0.57
C ALA A 42 -3.30 1.12 0.31
N ILE A 43 -3.46 2.40 0.01
CA ILE A 43 -2.88 3.51 0.76
C ILE A 43 -4.02 4.38 1.27
N ASN A 44 -4.04 4.66 2.57
CA ASN A 44 -5.05 5.51 3.22
C ASN A 44 -6.50 5.09 2.96
N GLY A 45 -6.72 3.79 2.74
CA GLY A 45 -8.05 3.23 2.48
C GLY A 45 -8.46 3.24 1.00
N GLU A 46 -7.61 3.70 0.09
CA GLU A 46 -7.83 3.66 -1.36
C GLU A 46 -6.93 2.62 -2.00
N LEU A 47 -7.47 1.82 -2.94
CA LEU A 47 -6.66 0.89 -3.72
C LEU A 47 -5.69 1.67 -4.62
N ALA A 48 -4.39 1.52 -4.35
CA ALA A 48 -3.35 2.21 -5.09
C ALA A 48 -2.78 1.34 -6.22
N TRP A 49 -2.68 0.02 -6.01
CA TRP A 49 -2.23 -0.94 -7.03
C TRP A 49 -2.88 -2.30 -6.93
N GLN A 50 -3.03 -2.91 -8.11
CA GLN A 50 -3.17 -4.36 -8.29
C GLN A 50 -1.85 -4.88 -8.86
N GLY A 51 -1.25 -5.88 -8.20
CA GLY A 51 0.10 -6.36 -8.47
C GLY A 51 1.17 -5.71 -7.59
N VAL A 52 2.44 -6.04 -7.88
CA VAL A 52 3.61 -5.49 -7.19
C VAL A 52 4.18 -4.32 -7.98
N PRO A 53 4.15 -3.07 -7.47
CA PRO A 53 4.81 -1.95 -8.12
C PRO A 53 6.33 -2.03 -7.96
N SER A 54 7.07 -1.21 -8.71
CA SER A 54 8.48 -0.94 -8.42
C SER A 54 8.62 -0.14 -7.13
N ALA A 55 9.80 -0.22 -6.49
CA ALA A 55 10.10 0.57 -5.28
C ALA A 55 9.99 2.07 -5.53
N GLN A 56 10.44 2.52 -6.71
CA GLN A 56 10.32 3.91 -7.11
C GLN A 56 8.85 4.35 -7.22
N ALA A 57 8.01 3.59 -7.93
CA ALA A 57 6.60 3.94 -8.10
C ALA A 57 5.85 3.94 -6.77
N LEU A 58 6.14 2.98 -5.88
CA LEU A 58 5.55 2.93 -4.55
C LEU A 58 5.94 4.17 -3.73
N ARG A 59 7.22 4.56 -3.77
CA ARG A 59 7.73 5.74 -3.07
C ARG A 59 7.08 7.03 -3.58
N GLU A 60 7.06 7.27 -4.89
CA GLU A 60 6.51 8.50 -5.47
C GLU A 60 5.04 8.70 -5.08
N ARG A 61 4.22 7.64 -5.17
CA ARG A 61 2.80 7.71 -4.76
C ARG A 61 2.64 7.96 -3.27
N LEU A 62 3.51 7.40 -2.44
CA LEU A 62 3.49 7.57 -1.00
C LEU A 62 3.81 9.02 -0.63
N GLU A 63 4.85 9.61 -1.22
CA GLU A 63 5.21 11.02 -1.04
C GLU A 63 4.06 11.96 -1.43
N VAL A 64 3.38 11.68 -2.55
CA VAL A 64 2.16 12.42 -2.94
C VAL A 64 1.04 12.28 -1.90
N SER A 65 0.88 11.09 -1.33
CA SER A 65 -0.17 10.82 -0.33
C SER A 65 0.14 11.44 1.03
N LEU A 66 1.43 11.57 1.38
CA LEU A 66 1.90 12.22 2.60
C LEU A 66 1.72 13.74 2.50
N ARG A 67 2.13 14.37 1.39
CA ARG A 67 1.92 15.82 1.18
C ARG A 67 0.46 16.24 1.30
N ARG A 68 -0.46 15.46 0.72
CA ARG A 68 -1.91 15.73 0.81
C ARG A 68 -2.43 15.74 2.26
N ARG A 69 -1.78 15.02 3.18
CA ARG A 69 -2.16 15.00 4.60
C ARG A 69 -1.62 16.17 5.41
N GLU A 70 -0.55 16.83 4.96
CA GLU A 70 0.03 18.00 5.64
C GLU A 70 -0.75 19.29 5.34
N GLU A 71 -1.59 19.28 4.30
CA GLU A 71 -2.39 20.43 3.86
C GLU A 71 -3.82 20.46 4.46
N THR A 72 -4.19 19.51 5.33
CA THR A 72 -5.48 19.44 6.03
C THR A 72 -5.29 19.49 7.54
#